data_AF-U5LCC6-F1
#
_entry.id   AF-U5LCC6-F1
#
_cell.length_a   1.000
_cell.length_b   1.000
_cell.length_c   1.000
_cell.angle_alpha   90.00
_cell.angle_beta   90.00
_cell.angle_gamma   90.00
#
_symmetry.space_group_name_H-M   'P 1'
#
loop_
_entity.id
_entity.type
_entity.pdbx_description
1 polymer ?
#
loop_
_entity_poly.entity_id
_entity_poly.type
_entity_poly.pdbx_seq_one_letter_code
_entity_poly.pdbx_strand_id
1 'polypeptide(L)' 'MESNKRYTAAGTDIEEVKKKNAASGLSYNEVKRQLAEMHQNRKK' A
#
# COMPACT_ATOMS: atom_id res chain seq x y z
N MET A 1 4.81 10.54 -23.18
CA MET A 1 3.35 10.69 -23.05
C MET A 1 2.87 9.66 -22.06
N GLU A 2 2.50 10.07 -20.85
CA GLU A 2 1.87 9.14 -19.89
C GLU A 2 0.53 8.70 -20.48
N SER A 3 0.42 7.42 -20.81
CA SER A 3 -0.87 6.81 -21.11
C SER A 3 -1.67 6.72 -19.80
N ASN A 4 -2.33 7.82 -19.43
CA ASN A 4 -3.22 7.90 -18.28
C ASN A 4 -4.49 7.06 -18.55
N LYS A 5 -4.34 5.73 -18.50
CA LYS A 5 -5.47 4.80 -18.55
C LYS A 5 -6.13 4.87 -17.19
N ARG A 6 -7.24 5.60 -17.12
CA ARG A 6 -8.06 5.72 -15.90
C ARG A 6 -8.70 4.39 -15.49
N TYR A 7 -9.00 3.52 -16.45
CA TYR A 7 -9.65 2.23 -16.21
C TYR A 7 -8.76 1.07 -16.67
N THR A 8 -8.79 -0.04 -15.92
CA THR A 8 -8.18 -1.31 -16.34
C THR A 8 -9.05 -1.99 -17.40
N ALA A 9 -8.54 -3.06 -18.04
CA ALA A 9 -9.31 -3.88 -18.98
C ALA A 9 -10.57 -4.50 -18.34
N ALA A 10 -10.56 -4.68 -17.02
CA ALA A 10 -11.71 -5.14 -16.23
C ALA A 10 -12.65 -4.00 -15.79
N GLY A 11 -12.40 -2.74 -16.20
CA GLY A 11 -13.23 -1.58 -15.85
C GLY A 11 -12.94 -0.97 -14.47
N THR A 12 -11.84 -1.34 -13.81
CA THR A 12 -11.48 -0.80 -12.49
C THR A 12 -10.92 0.61 -12.62
N ASP A 13 -11.49 1.59 -11.90
CA ASP A 13 -10.97 2.97 -11.83
C ASP A 13 -9.68 3.01 -10.97
N ILE A 14 -8.57 3.36 -11.61
CA ILE A 14 -7.23 3.39 -11.01
C ILE A 14 -7.09 4.53 -9.99
N GLU A 15 -7.73 5.68 -10.24
CA GLU A 15 -7.62 6.84 -9.34
C GLU A 15 -8.36 6.59 -8.03
N GLU A 16 -9.53 5.94 -8.10
CA GLU A 16 -10.25 5.51 -6.90
C GLU A 16 -9.48 4.46 -6.09
N VAL A 17 -8.80 3.52 -6.76
CA VAL A 17 -7.95 2.54 -6.07
C VAL A 17 -6.77 3.21 -5.38
N LYS A 18 -6.08 4.16 -6.03
CA LYS A 18 -4.99 4.92 -5.41
C LYS A 18 -5.47 5.68 -4.17
N LYS A 19 -6.62 6.34 -4.26
CA LYS A 19 -7.24 7.06 -3.14
C LYS A 19 -7.54 6.13 -1.97
N LYS A 20 -8.13 4.96 -2.24
CA LYS A 20 -8.41 3.95 -1.19
C LYS A 20 -7.13 3.38 -0.58
N ASN A 21 -6.10 3.13 -1.39
CA ASN A 21 -4.79 2.66 -0.89
C ASN A 21 -4.09 3.71 -0.02
N ALA A 22 -4.22 5.00 -0.35
CA ALA A 22 -3.72 6.07 0.51
C ALA A 22 -4.46 6.15 1.86
N ALA A 23 -5.72 5.69 1.91
CA ALA A 23 -6.54 5.66 3.11
C ALA A 23 -6.50 4.32 3.88
N SER A 24 -5.82 3.29 3.37
CA SER A 24 -5.86 1.93 3.95
C SER A 24 -4.87 1.67 5.09
N GLY A 25 -4.10 2.69 5.50
CA GLY A 25 -3.10 2.56 6.57
C GLY A 25 -1.81 1.87 6.11
N LEU A 26 -1.09 1.24 7.04
CA LEU A 26 0.20 0.61 6.76
C LEU A 26 0.04 -0.58 5.82
N SER A 27 0.91 -0.65 4.83
CA SER A 27 1.06 -1.84 4.01
C SER A 27 1.56 -3.02 4.83
N TYR A 28 1.30 -4.23 4.33
CA TYR A 28 1.81 -5.47 4.90
C TYR A 28 3.32 -5.41 5.20
N ASN A 29 4.11 -4.86 4.27
CA ASN A 29 5.55 -4.76 4.42
C ASN A 29 5.96 -3.78 5.53
N GLU A 30 5.22 -2.69 5.70
CA GLU A 30 5.44 -1.74 6.79
C GLU A 30 5.11 -2.36 8.15
N VAL A 31 3.97 -3.03 8.27
CA VAL A 31 3.60 -3.78 9.48
C VAL A 31 4.66 -4.84 9.80
N LYS A 32 5.12 -5.60 8.80
CA LYS A 32 6.17 -6.61 8.97
C LYS A 32 7.48 -6.00 9.49
N ARG A 33 7.87 -4.83 8.98
CA ARG A 33 9.06 -4.11 9.47
C ARG A 33 8.88 -3.63 10.90
N GLN A 34 7.75 -3.00 11.23
CA GLN A 34 7.47 -2.55 12.60
C GLN A 34 7.46 -3.72 13.59
N LEU A 35 6.85 -4.84 13.23
CA LEU A 35 6.88 -6.05 14.06
C LEU A 35 8.31 -6.54 14.26
N ALA A 36 9.12 -6.59 13.20
CA ALA A 36 10.53 -6.98 13.31
C ALA A 36 11.29 -6.03 14.25
N GLU A 37 11.12 -4.72 14.12
CA GLU A 37 11.73 -3.71 15.01
C GLU A 37 11.30 -3.89 16.46
N MET A 38 10.00 -4.07 16.72
CA MET A 38 9.47 -4.35 18.06
C MET A 38 10.04 -5.64 18.64
N HIS A 39 10.28 -6.66 17.83
CA HIS A 39 10.90 -7.91 18.27
C HIS A 39 12.40 -7.74 18.58
N GLN A 40 13.14 -6.93 17.81
CA GLN A 40 14.55 -6.64 18.08
C GLN A 40 14.72 -5.78 19.34
N ASN A 41 13.88 -4.77 19.52
CA ASN A 41 13.91 -3.89 20.68
C ASN A 41 13.59 -4.63 21.99
N ARG A 42 12.78 -5.69 21.94
CA ARG A 42 12.49 -6.57 23.10
C ARG A 42 13.63 -7.52 23.46
N LYS A 43 14.60 -7.73 22.56
CA LYS A 43 15.76 -8.62 22.78
C LYS A 43 17.02 -7.87 23.23
N LYS A 44 17.00 -6.54 23.20
CA LYS A 44 18.03 -5.68 23.79
C LYS A 44 17.74 -5.46 25.27
#